data_AF-A0A8J7SCT7-F1
#
_entry.id   AF-A0A8J7SCT7-F1
#
_cell.length_a   1.000
_cell.length_b   1.000
_cell.length_c   1.000
_cell.angle_alpha   90.00
_cell.angle_beta   90.00
_cell.angle_gamma   90.00
#
_symmetry.space_group_name_H-M   'P 1'
#
loop_
_entity.id
_entity.type
_entity.pdbx_description
1 polymer ?
#
loop_
_entity_poly.entity_id
_entity_poly.type
_entity_poly.pdbx_seq_one_letter_code
_entity_poly.pdbx_strand_id
1 'polypeptide(L)'
;MENYSDPGSLENEDTLFVKEFLLAEDVIEREPVEVVESYSMADSRAWCFARIHNNDEMQDLFFKWYHEDELYFEMNSKIGISPNWRTYSSVGLQPGNWRVELQDEQGNVLEEIEFVVSE
;
A
#
# COMPACT_ATOMS: atom_id res chain seq x y z
N MET A 1 0.82 -50.38 -14.81
CA MET A 1 1.35 -49.72 -13.60
C MET A 1 1.54 -48.29 -13.99
N GLU A 2 0.55 -47.49 -13.62
CA GLU A 2 0.43 -46.08 -13.98
C GLU A 2 1.54 -45.29 -13.28
N ASN A 3 2.30 -44.51 -14.03
CA ASN A 3 2.93 -43.33 -13.48
C ASN A 3 2.24 -42.16 -14.18
N TYR A 4 1.18 -41.68 -13.52
CA TYR A 4 0.50 -40.45 -13.87
C TYR A 4 1.54 -39.34 -13.93
N SER A 5 1.79 -38.82 -15.13
CA SER A 5 2.25 -37.45 -15.28
C SER A 5 1.15 -36.58 -14.67
N ASP A 6 1.43 -35.92 -13.55
CA ASP A 6 0.54 -34.90 -13.00
C ASP A 6 0.57 -33.68 -13.94
N PRO A 7 -0.48 -33.44 -14.74
CA PRO A 7 -0.51 -32.36 -15.70
C PRO A 7 -1.29 -31.20 -15.08
N GLY A 8 -0.66 -30.48 -14.16
CA GLY A 8 -1.17 -29.19 -13.68
C GLY A 8 -1.28 -29.06 -12.18
N SER A 9 -0.15 -28.79 -11.51
CA SER A 9 -0.16 -27.98 -10.29
C SER A 9 0.02 -26.52 -10.71
N LEU A 10 -1.03 -25.95 -11.31
CA LEU A 10 -1.16 -24.50 -11.53
C LEU A 10 -1.97 -23.92 -10.38
N GLU A 11 -1.33 -23.74 -9.23
CA GLU A 11 -1.84 -22.88 -8.16
C GLU A 11 -0.70 -21.99 -7.67
N ASN A 12 -0.30 -21.03 -8.50
CA ASN A 12 0.16 -19.77 -7.93
C ASN A 12 -1.12 -19.01 -7.56
N GLU A 13 -1.76 -19.40 -6.46
CA GLU A 13 -2.66 -18.48 -5.78
C GLU A 13 -1.74 -17.40 -5.21
N ASP A 14 -1.82 -16.17 -5.73
CA ASP A 14 -1.07 -15.04 -5.16
C ASP A 14 -1.40 -14.97 -3.67
N THR A 15 -0.45 -15.39 -2.83
CA THR A 15 -0.65 -15.50 -1.38
C THR A 15 -0.68 -14.13 -0.72
N LEU A 16 -0.16 -13.12 -1.42
CA LEU A 16 -0.16 -11.71 -1.08
C LEU A 16 -0.71 -10.89 -2.25
N PHE A 17 -1.76 -10.09 -2.01
CA PHE A 17 -2.17 -9.07 -2.96
C PHE A 17 -2.87 -7.90 -2.25
N VAL A 18 -2.77 -6.72 -2.86
CA VAL A 18 -3.40 -5.50 -2.35
C VAL A 18 -4.84 -5.45 -2.87
N LYS A 19 -5.80 -5.32 -1.97
CA LYS A 19 -7.23 -5.22 -2.28
C LYS A 19 -7.66 -3.79 -2.52
N GLU A 20 -7.13 -2.87 -1.72
CA GLU A 20 -7.34 -1.43 -1.85
C GLU A 20 -6.04 -0.72 -1.51
N PHE A 21 -5.73 0.31 -2.30
CA PHE A 21 -4.69 1.27 -2.04
C PHE A 21 -5.25 2.63 -2.44
N LEU A 22 -5.46 3.51 -1.48
CA LEU A 22 -6.20 4.76 -1.71
C LEU A 22 -5.73 5.88 -0.81
N LEU A 23 -5.94 7.11 -1.27
CA LEU A 23 -5.79 8.31 -0.46
C LEU A 23 -7.11 8.61 0.27
N ALA A 24 -7.01 9.11 1.49
CA ALA A 24 -8.17 9.48 2.31
C ALA A 24 -7.96 10.82 3.03
N GLU A 25 -9.04 11.47 3.48
CA GLU A 25 -8.93 12.67 4.34
C GLU A 25 -8.37 12.31 5.73
N ASP A 26 -8.74 11.13 6.25
CA ASP A 26 -8.29 10.60 7.53
C ASP A 26 -8.42 9.06 7.57
N VAL A 27 -7.88 8.43 8.62
CA VAL A 27 -8.12 7.02 8.93
C VAL A 27 -8.59 6.89 10.38
N ILE A 28 -9.89 6.62 10.55
CA ILE A 28 -10.53 6.49 11.87
C ILE A 28 -10.92 5.02 12.08
N GLU A 29 -10.62 4.48 13.26
CA GLU A 29 -10.89 3.06 13.59
C GLU A 29 -10.34 2.06 12.54
N ARG A 30 -9.25 2.44 11.86
CA ARG A 30 -8.61 1.67 10.78
C ARG A 30 -9.47 1.51 9.53
N GLU A 31 -10.38 2.44 9.27
CA GLU A 31 -11.07 2.59 7.97
C GLU A 31 -10.79 3.97 7.40
N PRO A 32 -10.66 4.09 6.06
CA PRO A 32 -10.49 5.39 5.42
C PRO A 32 -11.77 6.21 5.58
N VAL A 33 -11.60 7.48 5.90
CA VAL A 33 -12.68 8.48 5.91
C VAL A 33 -12.53 9.32 4.67
N GLU A 34 -13.55 9.27 3.81
CA GLU A 34 -13.64 9.97 2.51
C GLU A 34 -12.44 9.71 1.59
N VAL A 35 -12.66 8.97 0.51
CA VAL A 35 -11.62 8.73 -0.49
C VAL A 35 -11.40 10.00 -1.29
N VAL A 36 -10.13 10.43 -1.41
CA VAL A 36 -9.73 11.62 -2.15
C VAL A 36 -8.79 11.26 -3.29
N GLU A 37 -8.70 12.13 -4.29
CA GLU A 37 -7.76 11.99 -5.42
C GLU A 37 -6.50 12.85 -5.24
N SER A 38 -6.55 13.86 -4.36
CA SER A 38 -5.46 14.81 -4.12
C SER A 38 -5.62 15.51 -2.79
N TYR A 39 -4.52 16.12 -2.30
CA TYR A 39 -4.52 16.98 -1.14
C TYR A 39 -4.21 18.43 -1.49
N SER A 40 -4.53 19.32 -0.56
CA SER A 40 -4.24 20.76 -0.60
C SER A 40 -3.45 21.18 0.64
N MET A 41 -2.90 22.39 0.64
CA MET A 41 -2.27 22.96 1.84
C MET A 41 -3.25 23.29 2.98
N ALA A 42 -4.57 23.18 2.75
CA ALA A 42 -5.56 23.24 3.83
C ALA A 42 -5.61 21.94 4.65
N ASP A 43 -5.13 20.84 4.06
CA ASP A 43 -5.08 19.54 4.72
C ASP A 43 -3.87 19.45 5.63
N SER A 44 -4.05 18.90 6.82
CA SER A 44 -2.95 18.79 7.78
C SER A 44 -1.91 17.74 7.39
N ARG A 45 -2.36 16.67 6.71
CA ARG A 45 -1.58 15.48 6.36
C ARG A 45 -2.17 14.79 5.15
N ALA A 46 -1.32 14.08 4.41
CA ALA A 46 -1.76 13.05 3.48
C ALA A 46 -1.88 11.71 4.20
N TRP A 47 -2.90 10.92 3.87
CA TRP A 47 -3.17 9.60 4.40
C TRP A 47 -3.30 8.59 3.28
N CYS A 48 -2.48 7.54 3.29
CA CYS A 48 -2.63 6.43 2.37
C CYS A 48 -3.05 5.18 3.15
N PHE A 49 -4.18 4.60 2.76
CA PHE A 49 -4.74 3.38 3.34
C PHE A 49 -4.46 2.19 2.42
N ALA A 50 -4.13 1.05 3.02
CA ALA A 50 -4.06 -0.23 2.33
C ALA A 50 -4.92 -1.30 3.02
N ARG A 51 -5.69 -2.02 2.21
CA ARG A 51 -6.30 -3.30 2.59
C ARG A 51 -5.61 -4.41 1.82
N ILE A 52 -5.07 -5.39 2.53
CA ILE A 52 -4.19 -6.41 1.98
C ILE A 52 -4.75 -7.79 2.32
N HIS A 53 -4.68 -8.69 1.35
CA HIS A 53 -4.86 -10.12 1.56
C HIS A 53 -3.49 -10.75 1.71
N ASN A 54 -3.25 -11.41 2.85
CA ASN A 54 -2.06 -12.21 3.09
C ASN A 54 -2.48 -13.57 3.68
N ASN A 55 -2.32 -14.63 2.90
CA ASN A 55 -2.55 -16.02 3.33
C ASN A 55 -1.23 -16.77 3.60
N ASP A 56 -0.09 -16.09 3.44
CA ASP A 56 1.23 -16.64 3.73
C ASP A 56 1.70 -16.27 5.15
N GLU A 57 2.98 -16.45 5.43
CA GLU A 57 3.61 -16.02 6.67
C GLU A 57 3.59 -14.49 6.88
N MET A 58 4.00 -14.11 8.08
CA MET A 58 4.16 -12.71 8.44
C MET A 58 5.34 -12.11 7.69
N GLN A 59 5.12 -10.98 7.01
CA GLN A 59 6.10 -10.33 6.14
C GLN A 59 6.03 -8.80 6.29
N ASP A 60 7.09 -8.10 5.91
CA ASP A 60 7.12 -6.64 5.96
C ASP A 60 6.71 -6.02 4.61
N LEU A 61 5.85 -5.00 4.65
CA LEU A 61 5.62 -4.09 3.53
C LEU A 61 6.05 -2.69 3.88
N PHE A 62 6.40 -1.90 2.88
CA PHE A 62 6.95 -0.56 3.06
C PHE A 62 6.10 0.47 2.33
N PHE A 63 5.52 1.40 3.08
CA PHE A 63 5.01 2.63 2.49
C PHE A 63 6.19 3.56 2.26
N LYS A 64 6.45 3.92 1.01
CA LYS A 64 7.48 4.89 0.65
C LYS A 64 6.83 6.11 0.04
N TRP A 65 6.98 7.24 0.72
CA TRP A 65 6.52 8.54 0.27
C TRP A 65 7.68 9.27 -0.38
N TYR A 66 7.45 9.78 -1.58
CA TYR A 66 8.37 10.58 -2.35
C TYR A 66 7.78 11.98 -2.53
N HIS A 67 8.64 12.99 -2.41
CA HIS A 67 8.33 14.38 -2.74
C HIS A 67 9.37 14.87 -3.73
N GLU A 68 8.92 15.38 -4.88
CA GLU A 68 9.79 15.76 -6.01
C GLU A 68 10.82 14.67 -6.36
N ASP A 69 10.34 13.43 -6.47
CA ASP A 69 11.12 12.21 -6.76
C ASP A 69 12.18 11.82 -5.71
N GLU A 70 12.29 12.55 -4.60
CA GLU A 70 13.17 12.21 -3.47
C GLU A 70 12.39 11.48 -2.38
N LEU A 71 12.96 10.41 -1.82
CA LEU A 71 12.35 9.67 -0.71
C LEU A 71 12.20 10.61 0.50
N TYR A 72 10.95 10.91 0.84
CA TYR A 72 10.58 11.79 1.93
C TYR A 72 10.42 11.02 3.24
N PHE A 73 9.74 9.88 3.19
CA PHE A 73 9.46 9.07 4.38
C PHE A 73 9.25 7.60 4.01
N GLU A 74 9.70 6.71 4.89
CA GLU A 74 9.46 5.28 4.79
C GLU A 74 8.86 4.76 6.09
N MET A 75 7.80 3.94 5.97
CA MET A 75 7.19 3.25 7.09
C MET A 75 7.13 1.75 6.82
N ASN A 76 7.79 0.95 7.65
CA ASN A 76 7.60 -0.49 7.69
C ASN A 76 6.24 -0.82 8.35
N SER A 77 5.44 -1.60 7.64
CA SER A 77 4.21 -2.22 8.10
C SER A 77 4.35 -3.73 8.08
N LYS A 78 4.66 -4.32 9.23
CA LYS A 78 4.62 -5.77 9.42
C LYS A 78 3.19 -6.30 9.32
N ILE A 79 2.90 -7.11 8.31
CA ILE A 79 1.58 -7.69 8.06
C ILE A 79 1.53 -9.15 8.46
N GLY A 80 0.49 -9.56 9.18
CA GLY A 80 0.24 -10.96 9.54
C GLY A 80 -0.68 -11.66 8.54
N ILE A 81 -0.94 -12.94 8.80
CA ILE A 81 -1.89 -13.75 8.04
C ILE A 81 -3.31 -13.20 8.26
N SER A 82 -3.91 -12.64 7.22
CA SER A 82 -5.27 -12.12 7.24
C SER A 82 -5.78 -11.90 5.83
N PRO A 83 -7.02 -12.29 5.52
CA PRO A 83 -7.61 -11.95 4.23
C PRO A 83 -7.90 -10.45 4.11
N ASN A 84 -7.93 -9.67 5.20
CA ASN A 84 -8.27 -8.25 5.17
C ASN A 84 -7.39 -7.46 6.15
N TRP A 85 -6.07 -7.63 6.07
CA TRP A 85 -5.15 -6.82 6.86
C TRP A 85 -5.30 -5.35 6.45
N ARG A 86 -5.60 -4.48 7.41
CA ARG A 86 -5.74 -3.03 7.17
C ARG A 86 -4.56 -2.33 7.77
N THR A 87 -3.93 -1.44 7.05
CA THR A 87 -2.82 -0.61 7.53
C THR A 87 -2.86 0.74 6.81
N TYR A 88 -2.12 1.72 7.32
CA TYR A 88 -2.09 3.05 6.73
C TYR A 88 -0.80 3.76 7.08
N SER A 89 -0.41 4.72 6.25
CA SER A 89 0.70 5.64 6.49
C SER A 89 0.24 7.08 6.30
N SER A 90 0.93 8.02 6.94
CA SER A 90 0.63 9.45 6.78
C SER A 90 1.84 10.34 6.93
N VAL A 91 1.87 11.41 6.15
CA VAL A 91 2.97 12.40 6.12
C VAL A 91 2.42 13.82 6.21
N GLY A 92 3.25 14.75 6.69
CA GLY A 92 2.96 16.18 6.55
C GLY A 92 3.12 16.61 5.09
N LEU A 93 2.29 17.54 4.64
CA LEU A 93 2.27 18.00 3.26
C LEU A 93 3.15 19.24 3.04
N GLN A 94 3.67 19.34 1.83
CA GLN A 94 4.26 20.54 1.26
C GLN A 94 3.86 20.62 -0.22
N PRO A 95 3.83 21.81 -0.84
CA PRO A 95 3.51 21.93 -2.25
C PRO A 95 4.46 21.13 -3.13
N GLY A 96 3.95 20.61 -4.23
CA GLY A 96 4.74 19.86 -5.21
C GLY A 96 4.17 18.49 -5.56
N ASN A 97 4.98 17.73 -6.29
CA ASN A 97 4.64 16.38 -6.74
C ASN A 97 4.90 15.37 -5.62
N TRP A 98 3.93 14.51 -5.38
CA TRP A 98 4.00 13.45 -4.41
C TRP A 98 3.71 12.11 -5.05
N ARG A 99 4.34 11.08 -4.51
CA ARG A 99 4.12 9.69 -4.89
C ARG A 99 4.21 8.83 -3.65
N VAL A 100 3.26 7.91 -3.48
CA VAL A 100 3.30 6.90 -2.44
C VAL A 100 3.28 5.53 -3.08
N GLU A 101 4.27 4.72 -2.74
CA GLU A 101 4.36 3.32 -3.15
C GLU A 101 4.13 2.42 -1.93
N LEU A 102 3.51 1.27 -2.18
CA LEU A 102 3.56 0.13 -1.28
C LEU A 102 4.50 -0.92 -1.88
N GLN A 103 5.65 -1.15 -1.23
CA GLN A 103 6.66 -2.10 -1.69
C GLN A 103 6.74 -3.35 -0.81
N ASP A 104 7.12 -4.48 -1.39
CA ASP A 104 7.56 -5.67 -0.65
C ASP A 104 9.03 -5.57 -0.17
N GLU A 105 9.50 -6.58 0.56
CA GLU A 105 10.89 -6.64 1.07
C GLU A 105 11.96 -6.69 -0.03
N GLN A 106 11.61 -7.10 -1.26
CA GLN A 106 12.52 -7.11 -2.40
C GLN A 106 12.54 -5.76 -3.14
N GLY A 107 11.69 -4.82 -2.73
CA GLY A 107 11.53 -3.51 -3.36
C GLY A 107 10.65 -3.54 -4.61
N ASN A 108 9.88 -4.60 -4.83
CA ASN A 108 8.88 -4.60 -5.89
C ASN A 108 7.72 -3.71 -5.47
N VAL A 109 7.29 -2.83 -6.38
CA VAL A 109 6.12 -1.97 -6.17
C VAL A 109 4.87 -2.81 -6.39
N LEU A 110 4.08 -2.97 -5.33
CA LEU A 110 2.79 -3.67 -5.37
C LEU A 110 1.69 -2.73 -5.87
N GLU A 111 1.69 -1.49 -5.36
CA GLU A 111 0.75 -0.43 -5.74
C GLU A 111 1.41 0.94 -5.61
N GLU A 112 0.91 1.91 -6.37
CA GLU A 112 1.42 3.28 -6.41
C GLU A 112 0.29 4.30 -6.64
N ILE A 113 0.40 5.46 -5.98
CA ILE A 113 -0.45 6.63 -6.26
C ILE A 113 0.43 7.87 -6.39
N GLU A 114 0.22 8.65 -7.45
CA GLU A 114 0.80 9.97 -7.65
C GLU A 114 -0.27 11.05 -7.44
N PHE A 115 0.11 12.16 -6.82
CA PHE A 115 -0.76 13.33 -6.65
C PHE A 115 0.06 14.63 -6.57
N VAL A 116 -0.60 15.76 -6.78
CA VAL A 116 0.02 17.08 -6.70
C VAL A 116 -0.64 17.88 -5.59
N VAL A 117 0.17 18.50 -4.74
CA VAL A 117 -0.31 19.49 -3.76
C VAL A 117 -0.03 20.88 -4.31
N SER A 118 -1.10 21.62 -4.58
CA SER A 118 -1.01 23.02 -5.01
C SER A 118 -0.76 23.95 -3.81
N GLU A 119 -0.13 25.10 -4.06
CA GLU A 119 0.06 26.17 -3.06
C GLU A 119 -1.25 26.70 -2.46
#